data_AF-A0A4S0JR50-F1
#
_entry.id   AF-A0A4S0JR50-F1
#
_cell.length_a   1.000
_cell.length_b   1.000
_cell.length_c   1.000
_cell.angle_alpha   90.00
_cell.angle_beta   90.00
_cell.angle_gamma   90.00
#
_symmetry.space_group_name_H-M   'P 1'
#
loop_
_entity.id
_entity.type
_entity.pdbx_description
1 polymer ?
#
loop_
_entity_poly.entity_id
_entity_poly.type
_entity_poly.pdbx_seq_one_letter_code
_entity_poly.pdbx_strand_id
1 'polypeptide(L)'
;MPKEIDPLLNADVLQALRAMGHGDDLIIADTNFPSDSVAKRTVLGKLLRIDAPAAAVAKAVLSIYPLDTFVNDAAARMEIVGK
;
A
#
# COMPACT_ATOMS: atom_id res chain seq x y z
N MET A 1 17.50 16.11 -6.76
CA MET A 1 17.76 15.52 -5.44
C MET A 1 16.93 14.24 -5.34
N PRO A 2 17.45 13.10 -4.83
CA PRO A 2 16.59 11.98 -4.51
C PRO A 2 15.53 12.49 -3.53
N LYS A 3 14.25 12.17 -3.75
CA LYS A 3 13.21 12.44 -2.75
C LYS A 3 13.67 11.76 -1.46
N GLU A 4 13.74 12.51 -0.37
CA GLU A 4 14.00 11.97 0.95
C GLU A 4 12.95 10.88 1.20
N ILE A 5 13.40 9.67 1.55
CA ILE A 5 12.50 8.54 1.78
C ILE A 5 11.73 8.84 3.06
N ASP A 6 10.40 8.79 2.98
CA ASP A 6 9.54 9.03 4.15
C ASP A 6 9.87 8.01 5.25
N PRO A 7 10.18 8.45 6.50
CA PRO A 7 10.61 7.57 7.57
C PRO A 7 9.53 6.58 8.02
N LEU A 8 8.26 6.75 7.62
CA LEU A 8 7.22 5.75 7.83
C LEU A 8 7.46 4.47 7.01
N LEU A 9 8.24 4.54 5.93
CA LEU A 9 8.53 3.40 5.06
C LEU A 9 9.72 2.60 5.62
N ASN A 10 9.40 1.60 6.43
CA ASN A 10 10.40 0.66 6.95
C ASN A 10 11.02 -0.22 5.84
N ALA A 11 12.07 -0.97 6.20
CA ALA A 11 12.85 -1.76 5.25
C ALA A 11 12.02 -2.80 4.47
N ASP A 12 11.10 -3.51 5.14
CA ASP A 12 10.23 -4.51 4.48
C ASP A 12 9.27 -3.84 3.48
N VAL A 13 8.71 -2.68 3.83
CA VAL A 13 7.83 -1.91 2.94
C VAL A 13 8.59 -1.37 1.74
N LEU A 14 9.79 -0.83 1.94
CA LEU A 14 10.64 -0.36 0.85
C LEU A 14 11.04 -1.50 -0.09
N GLN A 15 11.38 -2.66 0.46
CA GLN A 15 11.70 -3.84 -0.33
C GLN A 15 10.49 -4.24 -1.20
N ALA A 16 9.30 -4.34 -0.59
CA ALA A 16 8.07 -4.69 -1.31
C ALA A 16 7.78 -3.71 -2.45
N LEU A 17 7.76 -2.40 -2.16
CA LEU A 17 7.48 -1.37 -3.16
C LEU A 17 8.48 -1.35 -4.31
N ARG A 18 9.76 -1.71 -4.06
CA ARG A 18 10.79 -1.79 -5.11
C ARG A 18 10.74 -3.07 -5.94
N ALA A 19 10.16 -4.13 -5.40
CA ALA A 19 9.97 -5.39 -6.10
C ALA A 19 8.71 -5.39 -6.99
N MET A 20 7.77 -4.47 -6.75
CA MET A 20 6.55 -4.33 -7.54
C MET A 20 6.85 -3.86 -8.98
N GLY A 21 6.20 -4.51 -9.93
CA GLY A 21 6.19 -4.16 -11.35
C GLY A 21 5.02 -3.26 -11.73
N HIS A 22 4.95 -2.90 -13.01
CA HIS A 22 3.80 -2.18 -13.56
C HIS A 22 2.56 -3.08 -13.53
N GLY A 23 1.48 -2.57 -12.95
CA GLY A 23 0.21 -3.29 -12.79
C GLY A 23 0.10 -4.14 -11.52
N ASP A 24 1.13 -4.15 -10.65
CA ASP A 24 0.98 -4.76 -9.33
C ASP A 24 0.12 -3.89 -8.41
N ASP A 25 -0.71 -4.53 -7.60
CA ASP A 25 -1.59 -3.87 -6.63
C ASP A 25 -1.09 -4.03 -5.19
N LEU A 26 -1.39 -3.03 -4.37
CA LEU A 26 -1.23 -3.11 -2.92
C LEU A 26 -2.48 -2.60 -2.20
N ILE A 27 -2.66 -3.05 -0.97
CA ILE A 27 -3.76 -2.63 -0.11
C ILE A 27 -3.19 -1.91 1.10
N ILE A 28 -3.65 -0.69 1.35
CA ILE A 28 -3.49 -0.02 2.65
C ILE A 28 -4.74 -0.31 3.45
N ALA A 29 -4.59 -1.14 4.47
CA ALA A 29 -5.68 -1.66 5.28
C ALA A 29 -5.74 -0.98 6.66
N ASP A 30 -6.95 -0.77 7.17
CA ASP A 30 -7.16 -0.36 8.56
C ASP A 30 -7.08 -1.57 9.51
N THR A 31 -7.29 -1.32 10.81
CA THR A 31 -7.24 -2.37 11.84
C THR A 31 -8.44 -3.32 11.82
N ASN A 32 -9.52 -2.99 11.12
CA ASN A 32 -10.72 -3.82 11.03
C ASN A 32 -10.66 -4.79 9.85
N PHE A 33 -9.86 -4.47 8.82
CA PHE A 33 -9.63 -5.35 7.68
C PHE A 33 -8.91 -6.63 8.12
N PRO A 34 -9.30 -7.83 7.61
CA PRO A 34 -8.71 -9.12 8.01
C PRO A 34 -7.32 -9.34 7.37
N SER A 35 -6.39 -8.44 7.67
CA SER A 35 -5.06 -8.34 7.05
C SER A 35 -4.24 -9.62 7.19
N ASP A 36 -4.28 -10.30 8.34
CA ASP A 36 -3.51 -11.54 8.57
C ASP A 36 -3.92 -12.70 7.66
N SER A 37 -5.21 -12.83 7.32
CA SER A 37 -5.67 -13.91 6.44
C SER A 37 -5.52 -13.55 4.96
N VAL A 38 -5.74 -12.28 4.61
CA VAL A 38 -5.59 -11.77 3.25
C VAL A 38 -4.12 -11.78 2.82
N ALA A 39 -3.20 -11.34 3.68
CA ALA A 39 -1.77 -11.28 3.36
C ALA A 39 -1.17 -12.65 3.00
N LYS A 40 -1.70 -13.74 3.53
CA LYS A 40 -1.27 -15.12 3.17
C LYS A 40 -1.60 -15.49 1.72
N ARG A 41 -2.51 -14.76 1.08
CA ARG A 41 -2.94 -14.95 -0.31
C ARG A 41 -2.32 -13.94 -1.27
N THR A 42 -1.52 -12.99 -0.77
CA THR A 42 -0.78 -12.06 -1.63
C THR A 42 0.56 -12.67 -2.05
N VAL A 43 1.22 -12.03 -3.02
CA VAL A 43 2.56 -12.44 -3.49
C VAL A 43 3.58 -12.51 -2.36
N LEU A 44 3.47 -11.63 -1.35
CA LEU A 44 4.39 -11.60 -0.22
C LEU A 44 4.14 -12.73 0.79
N GLY A 45 2.92 -13.28 0.85
CA GLY A 45 2.53 -14.30 1.82
C GLY A 45 2.60 -13.87 3.30
N LYS A 46 3.00 -12.63 3.59
CA LYS A 46 3.17 -12.05 4.92
C LYS A 46 2.60 -10.64 5.01
N LEU A 47 2.11 -10.29 6.19
CA LEU A 47 1.59 -8.95 6.48
C LEU A 47 2.75 -7.97 6.74
N LEU A 48 2.72 -6.81 6.08
CA LEU A 48 3.58 -5.67 6.40
C LEU A 48 2.84 -4.73 7.37
N ARG A 49 3.55 -4.17 8.35
CA ARG A 49 2.97 -3.28 9.37
C ARG A 49 3.61 -1.90 9.36
N ILE A 50 2.75 -0.88 9.45
CA ILE A 50 3.11 0.51 9.75
C ILE A 50 2.09 1.01 10.75
N ASP A 51 2.53 1.37 11.94
CA ASP A 51 1.66 1.84 13.03
C ASP A 51 1.39 3.35 12.88
N ALA A 52 0.64 3.72 11.84
CA ALA A 52 0.28 5.10 11.54
C ALA A 52 -1.11 5.20 10.87
N PRO A 53 -1.76 6.38 10.89
CA PRO A 53 -3.03 6.59 10.20
C PRO A 53 -2.92 6.31 8.69
N ALA A 54 -3.94 5.65 8.11
CA ALA A 54 -3.95 5.23 6.70
C ALA A 54 -3.65 6.38 5.72
N ALA A 55 -4.13 7.61 6.00
CA ALA A 55 -3.84 8.78 5.17
C ALA A 55 -2.34 9.16 5.15
N ALA A 56 -1.66 9.05 6.30
CA ALA A 56 -0.23 9.30 6.39
C ALA A 56 0.57 8.22 5.64
N VAL A 57 0.16 6.95 5.79
CA VAL A 57 0.75 5.82 5.07
C VAL A 57 0.57 5.98 3.56
N ALA A 58 -0.63 6.31 3.10
CA ALA A 58 -0.90 6.54 1.68
C ALA A 58 -0.02 7.64 1.10
N LYS A 59 0.14 8.77 1.81
CA LYS A 59 1.03 9.85 1.40
C LYS A 59 2.49 9.40 1.31
N ALA A 60 2.98 8.65 2.30
CA ALA A 60 4.32 8.12 2.32
C ALA A 60 4.57 7.16 1.15
N VAL A 61 3.67 6.20 0.93
CA VAL A 61 3.74 5.24 -0.19
C VAL A 61 3.76 5.97 -1.53
N LEU A 62 2.81 6.88 -1.77
CA LEU A 62 2.69 7.65 -3.02
C LEU A 62 3.86 8.61 -3.28
N SER A 63 4.71 8.88 -2.28
CA SER A 63 5.92 9.67 -2.48
C SER A 63 6.93 8.97 -3.40
N ILE A 64 6.93 7.62 -3.38
CA ILE A 64 7.85 6.76 -4.14
C ILE A 64 7.15 5.73 -5.06
N TYR A 65 5.85 5.50 -4.87
CA TYR A 65 5.04 4.57 -5.66
C TYR A 65 4.15 5.37 -6.64
N PRO A 66 4.53 5.46 -7.93
CA PRO A 66 3.72 6.18 -8.92
C PRO A 66 2.44 5.39 -9.21
N LEU A 67 1.29 6.07 -9.20
CA LEU A 67 0.05 5.48 -9.68
C LEU A 67 0.08 5.32 -11.19
N ASP A 68 -0.58 4.27 -11.68
CA ASP A 68 -0.76 4.06 -13.10
C ASP A 68 -1.68 5.16 -13.67
N THR A 69 -1.20 5.88 -14.68
CA THR A 69 -1.94 6.97 -15.33
C THR A 69 -2.65 6.53 -16.61
N PHE A 70 -2.49 5.26 -17.00
CA PHE A 70 -3.13 4.68 -18.18
C PHE A 70 -4.46 4.01 -17.87
N VAL A 71 -4.83 3.89 -16.59
CA VAL A 71 -6.09 3.31 -16.12
C VAL A 71 -6.90 4.34 -15.33
N ASN A 72 -8.23 4.21 -15.36
CA ASN A 72 -9.12 5.15 -14.69
C ASN A 72 -9.30 4.85 -13.19
N ASP A 73 -8.92 3.65 -12.76
CA ASP A 73 -9.19 3.05 -11.46
C ASP A 73 -7.92 2.65 -10.71
N ALA A 74 -6.84 3.42 -10.90
CA ALA A 74 -5.55 3.21 -10.23
C ALA A 74 -5.59 3.33 -8.68
N ALA A 75 -6.73 3.77 -8.13
CA ALA A 75 -6.99 3.76 -6.71
C ALA A 75 -8.46 3.43 -6.44
N ALA A 76 -8.69 2.41 -5.62
CA ALA A 76 -10.02 1.99 -5.18
C ALA A 76 -10.16 2.13 -3.65
N ARG A 77 -11.41 2.25 -3.19
CA ARG A 77 -11.76 2.20 -1.76
C ARG A 77 -12.91 1.22 -1.55
N MET A 78 -13.04 0.70 -0.33
CA MET A 78 -14.23 -0.05 0.04
C MET A 78 -15.47 0.86 -0.01
N GLU A 79 -16.52 0.33 -0.62
CA GLU A 79 -17.85 0.94 -0.60
C GLU A 79 -18.46 0.82 0.80
N ILE A 80 -19.28 1.80 1.16
CA ILE A 80 -19.99 1.80 2.44
C ILE A 80 -21.24 0.94 2.27
N VAL A 81 -21.35 -0.15 3.04
CA VAL A 81 -22.53 -1.01 2.99
C VAL A 81 -23.79 -0.24 3.40
N GLY A 82 -24.85 -0.30 2.59
CA GLY A 82 -26.14 0.32 2.88
C GLY A 82 -26.28 1.77 2.41
N LYS A 83 -25.40 2.21 1.51
CA LYS A 83 -25.56 3.43 0.72
C LYS A 83 -25.47 3.11 -0.76
#